data_AF-A0A9X7IM76-F1
#
_entry.id   AF-A0A9X7IM76-F1
#
_cell.length_a   1.000
_cell.length_b   1.000
_cell.length_c   1.000
_cell.angle_alpha   90.00
_cell.angle_beta   90.00
_cell.angle_gamma   90.00
#
_symmetry.space_group_name_H-M   'P 1'
#
loop_
_entity.id
_entity.type
_entity.pdbx_description
1 polymer ?
#
loop_
_entity_poly.entity_id
_entity_poly.type
_entity_poly.pdbx_seq_one_letter_code
_entity_poly.pdbx_strand_id
1 'polypeptide(L)' 'MAAVGDLVPLADGRWMLVAPTQCLNGHQLGPNRVLVGHRACSCGRGHTTWCCRACDSITYGPALAADCTVLAGPAAVRNL' A
#
# COMPACT_ATOMS: atom_id res chain seq x y z
N MET A 1 -15.85 9.07 -4.94
CA MET A 1 -14.74 8.63 -5.79
C MET A 1 -14.00 7.52 -5.06
N ALA A 2 -13.50 6.52 -5.75
CA ALA A 2 -12.71 5.47 -5.12
C ALA A 2 -11.39 6.05 -4.60
N ALA A 3 -11.00 5.70 -3.38
CA ALA A 3 -9.77 6.12 -2.73
C ALA A 3 -8.61 5.17 -3.04
N VAL A 4 -7.38 5.61 -2.80
CA VAL A 4 -6.19 4.76 -2.96
C VAL A 4 -6.31 3.52 -2.06
N GLY A 5 -6.14 2.34 -2.65
CA GLY A 5 -6.32 1.05 -1.98
C GLY A 5 -7.73 0.47 -2.03
N ASP A 6 -8.72 1.20 -2.57
CA ASP A 6 -10.04 0.61 -2.84
C ASP A 6 -9.96 -0.43 -3.95
N LEU A 7 -10.72 -1.51 -3.81
CA LEU A 7 -10.87 -2.53 -4.84
C LEU A 7 -11.96 -2.07 -5.83
N VAL A 8 -11.60 -1.92 -7.11
CA VAL A 8 -12.51 -1.48 -8.16
C VAL A 8 -12.59 -2.51 -9.30
N PRO A 9 -13.79 -2.71 -9.89
CA PRO A 9 -13.95 -3.62 -11.01
C PRO A 9 -13.39 -3.00 -12.29
N LEU A 10 -12.76 -3.83 -13.11
CA LEU A 10 -12.35 -3.54 -14.47
C LEU A 10 -13.47 -3.94 -15.45
N ALA A 11 -13.46 -3.34 -16.64
CA ALA A 11 -14.45 -3.61 -17.68
C ALA A 11 -14.48 -5.08 -18.12
N ASP A 12 -13.38 -5.81 -17.92
CA ASP A 12 -13.26 -7.24 -18.23
C ASP A 12 -13.65 -8.16 -17.05
N GLY A 13 -14.24 -7.60 -16.00
CA GLY A 13 -14.70 -8.34 -14.82
C GLY A 13 -13.61 -8.69 -13.81
N ARG A 14 -12.34 -8.33 -14.06
CA ARG A 14 -11.26 -8.44 -13.07
C ARG A 14 -11.34 -7.30 -12.06
N TRP A 15 -10.53 -7.38 -11.02
CA TRP A 15 -10.47 -6.36 -9.97
C TRP A 15 -9.05 -5.79 -9.88
N MET A 16 -8.96 -4.50 -9.56
CA MET A 16 -7.68 -3.87 -9.26
C MET A 16 -7.79 -2.98 -8.02
N LEU A 17 -6.65 -2.76 -7.36
CA LEU A 17 -6.54 -1.71 -6.37
C LEU A 17 -6.34 -0.37 -7.07
N VAL A 18 -7.02 0.66 -6.58
CA VAL A 18 -6.75 2.05 -6.99
C VAL A 18 -5.35 2.43 -6.50
N ALA A 19 -4.41 2.54 -7.43
CA ALA A 19 -3.05 2.97 -7.15
C ALA A 19 -2.94 4.52 -7.19
N PRO A 20 -2.06 5.12 -6.37
CA PRO A 20 -1.76 6.55 -6.47
C PRO A 20 -0.99 6.84 -7.77
N THR A 21 -1.31 7.96 -8.43
CA THR A 21 -0.59 8.44 -9.61
C THR A 21 0.62 9.31 -9.25
N GLN A 22 0.64 9.86 -8.03
CA GLN A 22 1.71 10.69 -7.49
C GLN A 22 2.06 10.26 -6.09
N CYS A 23 3.33 10.44 -5.70
CA CYS A 23 3.73 10.28 -4.31
C CYS A 23 3.35 11.51 -3.48
N LEU A 24 3.47 11.42 -2.16
CA LEU A 24 3.15 12.52 -1.23
C LEU A 24 3.99 13.79 -1.49
N ASN A 25 5.16 13.65 -2.14
CA ASN A 25 6.04 14.74 -2.55
C ASN A 25 5.82 15.20 -4.01
N GLY A 26 4.79 14.70 -4.70
CA GLY A 26 4.41 15.15 -6.04
C GLY A 26 5.10 14.45 -7.23
N HIS A 27 6.02 13.49 -7.00
CA HIS A 27 6.63 12.75 -8.09
C HIS A 27 5.63 11.80 -8.75
N GLN A 28 5.63 11.73 -10.09
CA GLN A 28 4.79 10.80 -10.84
C GLN A 28 5.21 9.34 -10.58
N LEU A 29 4.24 8.52 -10.19
CA LEU A 29 4.40 7.09 -10.01
C LEU A 29 4.04 6.34 -11.30
N GLY A 30 4.74 5.25 -11.58
CA GLY A 30 4.58 4.49 -12.81
C GLY A 30 5.66 3.42 -12.97
N PRO A 31 5.75 2.79 -14.15
CA PRO A 31 6.73 1.74 -14.43
C PRO A 31 8.15 2.19 -14.06
N ASN A 32 8.87 1.35 -13.32
CA ASN A 32 10.22 1.61 -12.81
C ASN A 32 10.39 2.85 -11.91
N ARG A 33 9.30 3.52 -11.51
CA ARG A 33 9.32 4.70 -10.61
C ARG A 33 8.70 4.43 -9.24
N VAL A 34 7.96 3.34 -9.12
CA VAL A 34 7.30 2.92 -7.87
C VAL A 34 7.65 1.46 -7.56
N LEU A 35 7.93 1.18 -6.29
CA LEU A 35 7.96 -0.18 -5.78
C LEU A 35 6.60 -0.47 -5.13
N VAL A 36 5.91 -1.50 -5.62
CA VAL A 36 4.66 -1.97 -5.05
C VAL A 36 4.95 -3.13 -4.11
N GLY A 37 4.43 -3.07 -2.90
CA GLY A 37 4.65 -4.09 -1.88
C GLY A 37 3.44 -4.27 -0.97
N HIS A 38 3.62 -5.10 0.05
CA HIS A 38 2.63 -5.34 1.09
C HIS A 38 3.30 -5.28 2.46
N ARG A 39 2.70 -4.56 3.40
CA ARG A 39 3.17 -4.42 4.78
C ARG A 39 2.14 -5.01 5.74
N ALA A 40 2.58 -5.94 6.58
CA ALA A 40 1.75 -6.46 7.66
C ALA A 40 1.47 -5.35 8.69
N CYS A 41 0.26 -5.35 9.26
CA CYS A 41 -0.18 -4.34 10.22
C CYS A 41 -0.94 -4.99 11.39
N SER A 42 -0.91 -4.31 12.54
CA SER A 42 -1.63 -4.73 13.76
C SER A 42 -3.15 -4.84 13.58
N CYS A 43 -3.73 -4.21 12.56
CA CYS A 43 -5.17 -4.26 12.26
C CYS A 43 -5.67 -5.65 11.78
N GLY A 44 -4.82 -6.68 11.80
CA GLY A 44 -5.11 -8.03 11.33
C GLY A 44 -5.18 -8.15 9.81
N ARG A 45 -5.04 -7.03 9.09
CA ARG A 45 -4.87 -6.95 7.64
C ARG A 45 -3.48 -6.40 7.35
N GLY A 46 -3.04 -6.50 6.10
CA GLY A 46 -1.90 -5.72 5.65
C GLY A 46 -2.34 -4.59 4.73
N HIS A 47 -1.39 -3.73 4.43
CA HIS A 47 -1.58 -2.58 3.55
C HIS A 47 -0.68 -2.76 2.33
N THR A 48 -1.26 -2.59 1.15
CA THR A 48 -0.47 -2.41 -0.07
C THR A 48 0.30 -1.09 0.05
N THR A 49 1.56 -1.10 -0.36
CA THR A 49 2.43 0.07 -0.30
C THR A 49 2.91 0.45 -1.68
N TRP A 50 2.93 1.76 -1.96
CA TRP A 50 3.57 2.34 -3.13
C TRP A 50 4.71 3.23 -2.67
N CYS A 51 5.94 2.74 -2.79
CA CYS A 51 7.14 3.48 -2.43
C CYS A 51 7.72 4.19 -3.66
N CYS A 52 7.86 5.52 -3.58
CA CYS A 52 8.48 6.31 -4.62
C CYS A 52 9.98 6.03 -4.69
N ARG A 53 10.50 5.60 -5.85
CA ARG A 53 11.94 5.34 -6.00
C ARG A 53 12.82 6.60 -6.02
N ALA A 54 12.22 7.79 -6.15
CA ALA A 54 12.95 9.04 -6.21
C ALA A 54 13.18 9.68 -4.83
N CYS A 55 12.27 9.47 -3.87
CA CYS A 55 12.32 10.12 -2.56
C CYS A 55 11.85 9.26 -1.39
N ASP A 56 11.66 7.96 -1.62
CA ASP A 56 11.28 6.94 -0.62
C ASP A 56 9.98 7.20 0.15
N SER A 57 9.19 8.20 -0.25
CA SER A 57 7.86 8.43 0.34
C SER A 57 6.95 7.23 0.05
N ILE A 58 6.27 6.74 1.08
CA ILE A 58 5.39 5.56 1.01
C ILE A 58 3.93 5.99 1.15
N THR A 59 3.10 5.61 0.19
CA THR A 59 1.64 5.66 0.30
C THR A 59 1.10 4.28 0.67
N TYR A 60 0.15 4.22 1.61
CA TYR A 60 -0.49 2.99 2.07
C TYR A 60 -1.93 2.89 1.56
N GLY A 61 -2.33 1.69 1.14
CA GLY A 61 -3.68 1.34 0.71
C GLY A 61 -4.18 0.08 1.40
N PRO A 62 -5.27 0.14 2.17
CA PRO A 62 -5.96 1.35 2.61
C PRO A 62 -5.04 2.30 3.39
N ALA A 63 -5.44 3.57 3.53
CA ALA A 63 -4.73 4.52 4.37
C ALA A 63 -4.61 3.99 5.81
N LEU A 64 -3.49 4.27 6.48
CA LEU A 64 -3.30 3.88 7.88
C LEU A 64 -4.28 4.68 8.75
N ALA A 65 -5.09 3.98 9.53
CA ALA A 65 -5.87 4.59 10.60
C ALA A 65 -4.95 4.93 11.80
N ALA A 66 -5.43 5.77 12.72
CA ALA A 66 -4.63 6.24 13.86
C ALA A 66 -4.14 5.12 14.80
N ASP A 67 -4.84 3.99 14.84
CA ASP A 67 -4.54 2.80 15.63
C ASP A 67 -3.72 1.75 14.86
N CYS A 68 -3.41 1.98 13.57
CA CYS A 68 -2.62 1.08 12.76
C CYS A 68 -1.13 1.17 13.13
N THR A 69 -0.51 0.02 13.38
CA THR A 69 0.94 -0.11 13.54
C THR A 69 1.48 -1.05 12.47
N VAL A 70 2.30 -0.50 11.56
CA VAL A 70 3.01 -1.32 10.56
C VAL A 70 4.07 -2.15 11.27
N LEU A 71 4.01 -3.47 11.06
CA LEU A 71 4.91 -4.41 11.73
C LEU A 71 6.28 -4.41 11.03
N ALA A 72 7.34 -4.16 11.80
CA ALA A 72 8.71 -4.23 11.33
C ALA A 72 9.28 -5.63 11.58
N GLY A 73 9.41 -6.42 10.52
CA GLY A 73 10.04 -7.74 10.57
C GLY A 73 9.06 -8.91 10.77
N PRO A 74 9.57 -10.14 10.81
CA PRO A 74 8.75 -11.33 11.04
C PRO A 74 8.08 -11.25 12.41
N ALA A 75 6.85 -11.75 12.51
CA ALA A 75 6.24 -11.97 13.81
C ALA A 75 7.15 -12.89 14.64
N ALA A 76 7.33 -12.58 15.93
CA ALA A 76 8.01 -13.48 16.83
C ALA A 76 7.28 -14.84 16.81
N VAL A 77 7.99 -15.90 16.42
CA VAL A 77 7.43 -17.26 16.41
C VAL A 77 7.09 -17.64 17.85
N ARG A 78 5.80 -17.92 18.12
CA ARG A 78 5.37 -18.48 19.41
C ARG A 78 5.60 -19.98 19.33
N ASN A 79 6.64 -20.48 20.00
CA ASN A 79 6.76 -21.91 20.27
C ASN A 79 5.67 -22.29 21.28
N LEU A 80 4.75 -23.16 20.86
CA LEU A 80 3.69 -23.73 21.69
C LEU A 80 4.27 -24.75 22.67
#